data_AF-A0A7X0XDG6-F1
#
_entry.id   AF-A0A7X0XDG6-F1
#
_cell.length_a   1.000
_cell.length_b   1.000
_cell.length_c   1.000
_cell.angle_alpha   90.00
_cell.angle_beta   90.00
_cell.angle_gamma   90.00
#
_symmetry.space_group_name_H-M   'P 1'
#
loop_
_entity.id
_entity.type
_entity.pdbx_description
1 polymer ?
#
loop_
_entity_poly.entity_id
_entity_poly.type
_entity_poly.pdbx_seq_one_letter_code
_entity_poly.pdbx_strand_id
1 'polypeptide(L)'
;MSKTDQIRVATENEVQMGLFKKVDLDSMQLALVLDSGEFEQVALTERDDGCWGFSVPQKSGKHMYVLEEGYQNGEYEVSYYFGLDISE
;
A
#
# COMPACT_ATOMS: atom_id res chain seq x y z
N MET A 1 22.43 -6.81 12.97
CA MET A 1 21.55 -6.35 11.86
C MET A 1 20.12 -6.58 12.33
N SER A 2 19.34 -5.54 12.61
CA SER A 2 17.95 -5.75 12.99
C SER A 2 17.20 -6.20 11.73
N LYS A 3 16.42 -7.28 11.85
CA LYS A 3 15.60 -7.78 10.75
C LYS A 3 14.40 -6.84 10.65
N THR A 4 14.38 -6.02 9.61
CA THR A 4 13.16 -5.30 9.23
C THR A 4 12.37 -6.28 8.38
N ASP A 5 11.28 -6.81 8.91
CA ASP A 5 10.40 -7.65 8.11
C ASP A 5 9.83 -6.82 6.97
N GLN A 6 9.74 -7.42 5.79
CA GLN A 6 9.29 -6.76 4.58
C GLN A 6 7.98 -7.38 4.14
N ILE A 7 6.99 -6.53 3.90
CA ILE A 7 5.69 -6.95 3.36
C ILE A 7 5.68 -6.68 1.87
N ARG A 8 5.08 -7.63 1.14
CA ARG A 8 4.86 -7.53 -0.30
C ARG A 8 3.39 -7.29 -0.58
N VAL A 9 3.13 -6.38 -1.49
CA VAL A 9 1.81 -6.05 -2.01
C VAL A 9 1.80 -6.43 -3.48
N ALA A 10 0.94 -7.38 -3.82
CA ALA A 10 0.64 -7.71 -5.21
C ALA A 10 -0.61 -6.92 -5.60
N THR A 11 -0.54 -6.22 -6.74
CA THR A 11 -1.64 -5.45 -7.31
C THR A 11 -1.85 -5.85 -8.76
N GLU A 12 -3.05 -5.57 -9.29
CA GLU A 12 -3.31 -5.65 -10.72
C GLU A 12 -2.94 -4.30 -11.36
N ASN A 13 -1.96 -4.32 -12.26
CA ASN A 13 -1.49 -3.10 -12.95
C ASN A 13 -2.53 -2.54 -13.93
N GLU A 14 -3.54 -3.32 -14.32
CA GLU A 14 -4.60 -2.91 -15.25
C GLU A 14 -5.96 -3.30 -14.67
N VAL A 15 -6.87 -2.34 -14.52
CA VAL A 15 -8.22 -2.59 -13.99
C VAL A 15 -9.31 -2.24 -15.00
N GLN A 16 -10.43 -2.95 -14.92
CA GLN A 16 -11.60 -2.71 -15.75
C GLN A 16 -12.48 -1.61 -15.12
N MET A 17 -12.53 -0.45 -15.77
CA MET A 17 -13.46 0.64 -15.46
C MET A 17 -14.70 0.56 -16.34
N GLY A 18 -15.84 0.22 -15.72
CA GLY A 18 -17.10 0.05 -16.43
C GLY A 18 -17.06 -1.12 -17.43
N LEU A 19 -17.84 -1.03 -18.50
CA LEU A 19 -18.05 -2.18 -19.40
C LEU A 19 -16.93 -2.42 -20.42
N PHE A 20 -16.11 -1.42 -20.76
CA PHE A 20 -15.20 -1.52 -21.90
C PHE A 20 -13.84 -0.84 -21.73
N LYS A 21 -13.63 -0.05 -20.68
CA LYS A 21 -12.39 0.70 -20.51
C LYS A 21 -11.47 -0.05 -19.57
N LYS A 22 -10.24 -0.27 -20.01
CA LYS A 22 -9.15 -0.70 -19.16
C LYS A 22 -8.25 0.49 -18.90
N VAL A 23 -7.76 0.60 -17.66
CA VAL A 23 -6.86 1.67 -17.25
C VAL A 23 -5.70 1.09 -16.48
N ASP A 24 -4.53 1.66 -16.71
CA ASP A 24 -3.31 1.28 -16.02
C ASP A 24 -3.21 1.99 -14.67
N LEU A 25 -2.54 1.33 -13.72
CA LEU A 25 -2.14 1.91 -12.45
C LEU A 25 -1.04 2.94 -12.68
N ASP A 26 -1.27 4.17 -12.24
CA ASP A 26 -0.33 5.29 -12.43
C ASP A 26 0.41 5.65 -11.14
N SER A 27 -0.20 5.40 -9.98
CA SER A 27 0.41 5.71 -8.69
C SER A 27 -0.06 4.78 -7.58
N MET A 28 0.83 4.51 -6.63
CA MET A 28 0.50 3.78 -5.42
C MET A 28 1.14 4.47 -4.21
N GLN A 29 0.35 4.70 -3.16
CA GLN A 29 0.80 5.34 -1.93
C GLN A 29 0.37 4.50 -0.73
N LEU A 30 1.22 4.49 0.31
CA LEU A 30 0.96 3.79 1.55
C LEU A 30 1.11 4.76 2.71
N ALA A 31 0.17 4.73 3.65
CA ALA A 31 0.24 5.50 4.89
C ALA A 31 -0.06 4.60 6.10
N LEU A 32 0.65 4.87 7.21
CA LEU A 32 0.34 4.36 8.54
C LEU A 32 -0.65 5.31 9.22
N VAL A 33 -1.70 4.77 9.81
CA VAL A 33 -2.64 5.53 10.66
C VAL A 33 -2.07 5.57 12.07
N LEU A 34 -1.76 6.76 12.55
CA LEU A 34 -1.26 6.99 13.90
C LEU A 34 -2.41 6.97 14.92
N ASP A 35 -2.07 6.73 16.19
CA ASP A 35 -3.04 6.76 17.30
C ASP A 35 -3.74 8.13 17.44
N SER A 36 -3.13 9.21 16.94
CA SER A 36 -3.72 10.55 16.86
C SER A 36 -4.83 10.68 15.81
N GLY A 37 -4.96 9.71 14.90
CA GLY A 37 -5.78 9.78 13.70
C GLY A 37 -5.11 10.47 12.51
N GLU A 38 -3.86 10.92 12.67
CA GLU A 38 -3.05 11.45 11.58
C GLU A 38 -2.44 10.33 10.72
N PHE A 39 -1.98 10.68 9.53
CA PHE A 39 -1.40 9.76 8.57
C PHE A 39 0.10 10.04 8.41
N GLU A 40 0.92 9.00 8.56
CA GLU A 40 2.35 9.05 8.28
C GLU A 40 2.64 8.29 6.98
N GLN A 41 3.27 8.95 6.00
CA GLN A 41 3.57 8.33 4.71
C GLN A 41 4.67 7.27 4.85
N VAL A 42 4.41 6.08 4.31
CA VAL A 42 5.32 4.95 4.34
C VAL A 42 5.93 4.76 2.97
N ALA A 43 7.25 4.62 2.92
CA ALA A 43 7.95 4.36 1.67
C ALA A 43 7.51 3.01 1.08
N LEU A 44 6.88 3.09 -0.09
CA LEU A 44 6.53 1.95 -0.92
C LEU A 44 7.50 1.91 -2.11
N THR A 45 8.09 0.75 -2.37
CA THR A 45 9.08 0.58 -3.44
C THR A 45 8.63 -0.50 -4.40
N GLU A 46 8.55 -0.14 -5.68
CA GLU A 46 8.35 -1.10 -6.76
C GLU A 46 9.59 -1.99 -6.90
N ARG A 47 9.37 -3.27 -7.16
CA ARG A 47 10.43 -4.28 -7.29
C ARG A 47 10.46 -4.85 -8.70
N ASP A 48 11.58 -5.49 -9.05
CA ASP A 48 11.80 -6.12 -10.37
C ASP A 48 10.78 -7.22 -10.73
N ASP A 49 10.07 -7.78 -9.73
CA ASP A 49 9.02 -8.78 -9.92
C ASP A 49 7.62 -8.18 -10.11
N GLY A 50 7.51 -6.86 -10.29
CA GLY A 50 6.24 -6.15 -10.47
C GLY A 50 5.40 -6.04 -9.19
N CYS A 51 5.93 -6.50 -8.06
CA CYS A 51 5.31 -6.33 -6.75
C CYS A 51 5.83 -5.06 -6.08
N TRP A 52 5.00 -4.49 -5.21
CA TRP A 52 5.39 -3.38 -4.34
C TRP A 52 5.78 -3.93 -2.97
N GLY A 53 6.66 -3.22 -2.27
CA GLY A 53 7.05 -3.62 -0.92
C GLY A 53 7.33 -2.45 -0.01
N PHE A 54 7.08 -2.68 1.29
CA PHE A 54 7.40 -1.72 2.34
C PHE A 54 7.97 -2.44 3.57
N SER A 55 8.65 -1.67 4.41
CA SER A 55 9.23 -2.14 5.67
C SER A 55 8.25 -1.90 6.81
N VAL A 56 8.03 -2.89 7.67
CA VAL A 56 7.20 -2.70 8.88
C VAL A 56 7.99 -2.09 10.04
N PRO A 57 7.32 -1.29 10.90
CA PRO A 57 7.88 -0.86 12.17
C PRO A 57 8.29 -2.06 13.02
N GLN A 58 9.43 -1.97 13.73
CA GLN A 58 9.87 -3.04 14.64
C GLN A 58 9.10 -3.06 15.98
N LYS A 59 8.07 -2.22 16.12
CA LYS A 59 7.26 -2.12 17.33
C LYS A 59 6.16 -3.18 17.26
N SER A 60 6.10 -4.05 18.27
CA SER A 60 5.00 -5.00 18.42
C SER A 60 3.66 -4.28 18.61
N GLY A 61 2.59 -4.94 18.21
CA GLY A 61 1.22 -4.44 18.30
C GLY A 61 0.51 -4.38 16.96
N LYS A 62 -0.70 -3.79 17.00
CA LYS A 62 -1.58 -3.66 15.84
C LYS A 62 -1.35 -2.32 15.17
N HIS A 63 -1.09 -2.36 13.87
CA HIS A 63 -0.84 -1.19 13.03
C HIS A 63 -1.86 -1.17 11.90
N MET A 64 -2.48 -0.02 11.66
CA MET A 64 -3.45 0.15 10.58
C MET A 64 -2.81 0.93 9.44
N TYR A 65 -3.01 0.47 8.22
CA TYR A 65 -2.48 1.08 7.02
C TYR A 65 -3.60 1.42 6.04
N VAL A 66 -3.33 2.44 5.22
CA VAL A 66 -4.14 2.79 4.05
C VAL A 66 -3.25 2.70 2.82
N LEU A 67 -3.61 1.83 1.89
CA LEU A 67 -3.02 1.77 0.55
C LEU A 67 -3.95 2.45 -0.43
N GLU A 68 -3.44 3.40 -1.20
CA GLU A 68 -4.18 4.14 -2.21
C GLU A 68 -3.61 3.84 -3.58
N GLU A 69 -4.46 3.34 -4.48
CA GLU A 69 -4.16 3.09 -5.88
C GLU A 69 -4.82 4.19 -6.72
N GLY A 70 -4.03 4.87 -7.53
CA GLY A 70 -4.50 5.89 -8.46
C GLY A 70 -4.37 5.42 -9.91
N TYR A 71 -5.45 5.54 -10.66
CA TYR A 71 -5.57 5.13 -12.06
C TYR A 71 -5.99 6.32 -12.92
N GLN A 72 -5.59 6.31 -14.19
CA GLN A 72 -5.92 7.33 -15.18
C GLN A 72 -5.59 8.76 -14.71
N ASN A 73 -4.32 9.01 -14.38
CA ASN A 73 -3.79 10.24 -13.81
C ASN A 73 -4.53 10.70 -12.53
N GLY A 74 -5.01 9.75 -11.74
CA GLY A 74 -5.75 10.01 -10.50
C GLY A 74 -7.23 10.33 -10.69
N GLU A 75 -7.81 10.13 -11.88
CA GLU A 75 -9.26 10.28 -12.08
C GLU A 75 -10.07 9.17 -11.39
N TYR A 76 -9.44 8.03 -11.10
CA TYR A 76 -10.03 6.94 -10.36
C TYR A 76 -9.10 6.48 -9.26
N GLU A 77 -9.61 6.43 -8.04
CA GLU A 77 -8.86 6.11 -6.84
C GLU A 77 -9.54 4.98 -6.07
N VAL A 78 -8.73 4.03 -5.59
CA VAL A 78 -9.17 2.94 -4.72
C VAL A 78 -8.34 2.96 -3.45
N SER A 79 -9.02 2.99 -2.30
CA SER A 79 -8.36 2.97 -0.99
C SER A 79 -8.65 1.65 -0.27
N TYR A 80 -7.60 0.97 0.18
CA TYR A 80 -7.67 -0.27 0.95
C TYR A 80 -7.18 -0.01 2.37
N TYR A 81 -8.02 -0.36 3.35
CA TYR A 81 -7.69 -0.28 4.76
C TYR A 81 -7.36 -1.67 5.29
N PHE A 82 -6.17 -1.86 5.85
CA PHE A 82 -5.77 -3.16 6.38
C PHE A 82 -4.94 -3.04 7.66
N GLY A 83 -5.13 -4.02 8.55
CA GLY A 83 -4.42 -4.10 9.83
C GLY A 83 -3.34 -5.18 9.79
N LEU A 84 -2.20 -4.90 10.42
CA LEU A 84 -1.12 -5.85 10.66
C LEU A 84 -0.92 -6.01 12.16
N ASP A 85 -0.89 -7.25 12.63
CA ASP A 85 -0.59 -7.59 14.02
C ASP A 85 0.84 -8.13 14.09
N ILE A 86 1.75 -7.35 14.68
CA ILE A 86 3.17 -7.69 14.82
C ILE A 86 3.38 -8.25 16.22
N SER A 87 3.62 -9.56 16.31
CA SER A 87 3.99 -10.23 17.57
C SER A 87 5.50 -10.17 17.84
N GLU A 88 5.88 -10.32 19.11
CA GLU A 88 7.29 -10.46 19.54
C GLU A 88 7.94 -11.77 19.12
#